data_AF-A0A8T0YTE5-F1
#
_entry.id   AF-A0A8T0YTE5-F1
#
_cell.length_a   1.000
_cell.length_b   1.000
_cell.length_c   1.000
_cell.angle_alpha   90.00
_cell.angle_beta   90.00
_cell.angle_gamma   90.00
#
_symmetry.space_group_name_H-M   'P 1'
#
loop_
_entity.id
_entity.type
_entity.pdbx_description
1 polymer ?
#
loop_
_entity_poly.entity_id
_entity_poly.type
_entity_poly.pdbx_seq_one_letter_code
_entity_poly.pdbx_strand_id
1 'polypeptide(L)'
;MIRGIRELVAPENVGVTLPHEHVLHSIGAIRAIASSNADLEIRFEDLIDYRRAPFAYGGRNMLQQKEDEAFRELEKLQHLADNQLKPLVVDVTLPIEGRDIFVKERLHLAERLKDLNLLTVTTFEIERIDEEFTIGLSTKEQSERIAKTLEAELMFGIESGGSVAFPGAIYQQICVSSGELRAKEQVLAQALALVQARTHAPLYLSFSFDEMDSEPKQMIRAWIRALMDAGAERKKLVVCHADRWCRGDFEGAGYEFLVQLLDLGVSVLFNMIGLLAVSDVMMINPCLSSTSKSSESMDNEDQQPPPDSRLVKWIASLVKIKPQYSSQILLSTNVHQRIQYRRYGGGGYTYLFEHFKHRLLRQGVSAAQWGLIMRENVVDLLAWYVPPEAPPIPKNYLQCSICEKYFEPIEVDTPRLNYDENTNKIMYPSWTHKPDVKAKQN
;
A
#
# COMPACT_ATOMS: atom_id res chain seq x y z
N MET A 1 13.66 -0.24 -10.90
CA MET A 1 13.69 0.51 -9.62
C MET A 1 12.46 0.16 -8.80
N ILE A 2 12.49 0.40 -7.49
CA ILE A 2 11.31 0.38 -6.63
C ILE A 2 10.80 1.82 -6.50
N ARG A 3 9.48 2.01 -6.64
CA ARG A 3 8.84 3.32 -6.53
C ARG A 3 8.50 3.58 -5.06
N GLY A 4 9.33 4.36 -4.36
CA GLY A 4 9.05 4.84 -3.00
C GLY A 4 8.05 5.99 -3.00
N ILE A 5 7.56 6.37 -1.83
CA ILE A 5 6.53 7.42 -1.67
C ILE A 5 6.95 8.78 -2.22
N ARG A 6 8.26 9.05 -2.26
CA ARG A 6 8.86 10.27 -2.83
C ARG A 6 10.00 9.96 -3.79
N GLU A 7 10.94 9.14 -3.34
CA GLU A 7 12.17 8.84 -4.08
C GLU A 7 12.15 7.43 -4.66
N LEU A 8 12.95 7.22 -5.71
CA LEU A 8 13.19 5.89 -6.24
C LEU A 8 14.18 5.15 -5.35
N VAL A 9 13.87 3.89 -5.08
CA VAL A 9 14.70 3.02 -4.25
C VAL A 9 15.34 1.97 -5.15
N ALA A 10 16.67 1.86 -5.07
CA ALA A 10 17.39 0.82 -5.78
C ALA A 10 17.18 -0.53 -5.08
N PRO A 11 16.85 -1.63 -5.80
CA PRO A 11 16.66 -2.95 -5.22
C PRO A 11 17.79 -3.41 -4.28
N GLU A 12 19.02 -3.09 -4.63
CA GLU A 12 20.23 -3.38 -3.86
C GLU A 12 20.33 -2.62 -2.53
N ASN A 13 19.60 -1.52 -2.35
CA ASN A 13 19.60 -0.70 -1.13
C ASN A 13 18.49 -1.09 -0.14
N VAL A 14 17.67 -2.08 -0.47
CA VAL A 14 16.58 -2.55 0.38
C VAL A 14 17.07 -3.64 1.32
N GLY A 15 16.82 -3.47 2.61
CA GLY A 15 17.05 -4.44 3.68
C GLY A 15 15.83 -5.29 3.96
N VAL A 16 15.55 -5.51 5.25
CA VAL A 16 14.34 -6.24 5.67
C VAL A 16 13.07 -5.48 5.29
N THR A 17 12.02 -6.21 4.92
CA THR A 17 10.80 -5.61 4.40
C THR A 17 9.56 -6.00 5.20
N LEU A 18 8.63 -5.06 5.38
CA LEU A 18 7.27 -5.27 5.85
C LEU A 18 6.30 -4.90 4.72
N PRO A 19 5.82 -5.88 3.94
CA PRO A 19 5.06 -5.63 2.71
C PRO A 19 3.59 -5.27 2.95
N HIS A 20 3.13 -5.20 4.20
CA HIS A 20 1.73 -4.86 4.50
C HIS A 20 1.58 -4.32 5.93
N GLU A 21 1.58 -3.00 6.05
CA GLU A 21 1.41 -2.29 7.30
C GLU A 21 0.44 -1.11 7.11
N HIS A 22 -0.10 -0.59 8.21
CA HIS A 22 -0.73 0.72 8.22
C HIS A 22 0.15 1.67 9.05
N VAL A 23 0.46 2.84 8.50
CA VAL A 23 1.36 3.81 9.18
C VAL A 23 0.58 4.96 9.79
N LEU A 24 -0.35 5.55 9.03
CA LEU A 24 -1.26 6.59 9.51
C LEU A 24 -2.68 6.36 8.99
N HIS A 25 -3.65 6.21 9.87
CA HIS A 25 -5.04 5.96 9.45
C HIS A 25 -6.09 6.46 10.45
N SER A 26 -7.32 6.52 9.96
CA SER A 26 -8.53 6.96 10.65
C SER A 26 -9.62 5.90 10.67
N ILE A 27 -9.28 4.61 10.53
CA ILE A 27 -10.23 3.48 10.56
C ILE A 27 -11.27 3.59 11.70
N GLY A 28 -10.85 4.00 12.91
CA GLY A 28 -11.74 4.19 14.06
C GLY A 28 -12.86 5.22 13.86
N ALA A 29 -12.74 6.13 12.90
CA ALA A 29 -13.71 7.18 12.61
C ALA A 29 -15.09 6.61 12.22
N ILE A 30 -15.16 5.38 11.69
CA ILE A 30 -16.43 4.69 11.41
C ILE A 30 -17.29 4.46 12.66
N ARG A 31 -16.66 4.48 13.85
CA ARG A 31 -17.33 4.35 15.17
C ARG A 31 -17.29 5.62 16.00
N ALA A 32 -16.66 6.69 15.51
CA ALA A 32 -16.61 7.97 16.21
C ALA A 32 -18.01 8.60 16.17
N ILE A 33 -18.80 8.39 17.22
CA ILE A 33 -19.97 9.21 17.48
C ILE A 33 -19.48 10.65 17.68
N ALA A 34 -20.23 11.63 17.18
CA ALA A 34 -19.93 13.07 17.17
C ALA A 34 -19.71 13.73 18.57
N SER A 35 -19.47 12.95 19.62
CA SER A 35 -19.07 13.44 20.93
C SER A 35 -17.59 13.81 20.95
N SER A 36 -17.36 15.11 20.74
CA SER A 36 -16.38 15.99 21.39
C SER A 36 -14.93 15.49 21.50
N ASN A 37 -13.97 16.19 20.88
CA ASN A 37 -12.55 16.31 21.27
C ASN A 37 -12.05 15.24 22.28
N ALA A 38 -12.19 13.97 21.90
CA ALA A 38 -12.03 12.89 22.83
C ALA A 38 -10.54 12.65 22.97
N ASP A 39 -10.08 12.60 24.21
CA ASP A 39 -8.71 12.23 24.55
C ASP A 39 -8.32 10.96 23.79
N LEU A 40 -7.41 11.10 22.82
CA LEU A 40 -6.85 9.99 22.04
C LEU A 40 -5.87 9.17 22.88
N GLU A 41 -5.71 9.42 24.18
CA GLU A 41 -4.86 8.59 25.03
C GLU A 41 -5.47 7.20 25.23
N ILE A 42 -4.60 6.18 25.11
CA ILE A 42 -4.89 4.81 25.50
C ILE A 42 -4.29 4.62 26.89
N ARG A 43 -5.13 4.26 27.86
CA ARG A 43 -4.69 3.98 29.22
C ARG A 43 -4.35 2.50 29.37
N PHE A 44 -3.50 2.19 30.34
CA PHE A 44 -3.08 0.80 30.56
C PHE A 44 -4.25 -0.08 31.01
N GLU A 45 -5.18 0.49 31.77
CA GLU A 45 -6.38 -0.18 32.27
C GLU A 45 -7.34 -0.56 31.14
N ASP A 46 -7.31 0.18 30.01
CA ASP A 46 -8.19 -0.04 28.87
C ASP A 46 -7.71 -1.22 27.97
N LEU A 47 -6.48 -1.71 28.15
CA LEU A 47 -5.84 -2.65 27.22
C LEU A 47 -6.58 -3.98 27.07
N ILE A 48 -7.18 -4.49 28.16
CA ILE A 48 -7.95 -5.73 28.11
C ILE A 48 -9.23 -5.58 27.29
N ASP A 49 -9.83 -4.40 27.31
CA ASP A 49 -11.04 -4.12 26.56
C ASP A 49 -10.72 -3.98 25.07
N TYR A 50 -9.63 -3.28 24.72
CA TYR A 50 -9.19 -3.22 23.32
C TYR A 50 -8.79 -4.57 22.75
N ARG A 51 -8.18 -5.43 23.58
CA ARG A 51 -7.83 -6.79 23.18
C ARG A 51 -9.06 -7.56 22.71
N ARG A 52 -10.19 -7.44 23.43
CA ARG A 52 -11.44 -8.14 23.13
C ARG A 52 -12.33 -7.41 22.12
N ALA A 53 -12.23 -6.10 22.08
CA ALA A 53 -13.03 -5.22 21.24
C ALA A 53 -12.15 -4.06 20.74
N PRO A 54 -11.47 -4.20 19.58
CA PRO A 54 -10.56 -3.17 19.08
C PRO A 54 -11.20 -1.80 18.87
N PHE A 55 -12.52 -1.74 18.66
CA PHE A 55 -13.30 -0.51 18.53
C PHE A 55 -13.84 0.05 19.86
N ALA A 56 -13.50 -0.54 21.01
CA ALA A 56 -13.91 -0.03 22.31
C ALA A 56 -13.59 1.46 22.47
N TYR A 57 -14.35 2.13 23.34
CA TYR A 57 -14.13 3.52 23.69
C TYR A 57 -14.06 4.48 22.49
N GLY A 58 -15.03 4.37 21.57
CA GLY A 58 -15.14 5.26 20.41
C GLY A 58 -14.11 5.00 19.31
N GLY A 59 -13.51 3.80 19.28
CA GLY A 59 -12.59 3.41 18.22
C GLY A 59 -11.18 4.01 18.33
N ARG A 60 -10.80 4.60 19.46
CA ARG A 60 -9.51 5.31 19.62
C ARG A 60 -8.26 4.44 19.45
N ASN A 61 -8.38 3.11 19.64
CA ASN A 61 -7.32 2.15 19.30
C ASN A 61 -7.11 2.01 17.78
N MET A 62 -8.12 2.33 16.99
CA MET A 62 -8.10 2.28 15.52
C MET A 62 -7.82 3.64 14.87
N LEU A 63 -7.27 4.60 15.63
CA LEU A 63 -6.94 5.96 15.18
C LEU A 63 -5.43 6.23 15.23
N GLN A 64 -4.66 5.70 14.28
CA GLN A 64 -3.24 5.99 14.15
C GLN A 64 -3.00 7.31 13.40
N GLN A 65 -3.32 8.44 14.01
CA GLN A 65 -3.26 9.75 13.33
C GLN A 65 -2.05 10.61 13.75
N LYS A 66 -1.36 10.22 14.81
CA LYS A 66 -0.26 10.99 15.40
C LYS A 66 1.07 10.61 14.76
N GLU A 67 1.60 11.53 13.97
CA GLU A 67 2.89 11.37 13.27
C GLU A 67 4.02 10.96 14.21
N ASP A 68 4.15 11.63 15.38
CA ASP A 68 5.21 11.32 16.34
C ASP A 68 5.08 9.92 16.96
N GLU A 69 3.88 9.39 17.12
CA GLU A 69 3.70 8.02 17.60
C GLU A 69 4.16 7.01 16.53
N ALA A 70 3.80 7.25 15.26
CA ALA A 70 4.25 6.43 14.14
C ALA A 70 5.78 6.49 13.98
N PHE A 71 6.38 7.68 14.07
CA PHE A 71 7.82 7.88 14.02
C PHE A 71 8.55 7.06 15.10
N ARG A 72 8.09 7.08 16.35
CA ARG A 72 8.72 6.35 17.47
C ARG A 72 8.68 4.83 17.31
N GLU A 73 7.70 4.30 16.60
CA GLU A 73 7.60 2.86 16.34
C GLU A 73 8.43 2.46 15.12
N LEU A 74 8.40 3.27 14.06
CA LEU A 74 9.17 3.03 12.84
C LEU A 74 10.68 3.29 13.00
N GLU A 75 11.08 4.23 13.86
CA GLU A 75 12.51 4.55 14.07
C GLU A 75 13.29 3.31 14.56
N LYS A 76 12.62 2.38 15.24
CA LYS A 76 13.22 1.13 15.71
C LYS A 76 13.59 0.18 14.59
N LEU A 77 12.89 0.22 13.46
CA LEU A 77 13.29 -0.56 12.28
C LEU A 77 14.64 -0.08 11.76
N GLN A 78 14.98 1.20 11.89
CA GLN A 78 16.28 1.73 11.44
C GLN A 78 17.46 1.07 12.18
N HIS A 79 17.25 0.52 13.39
CA HIS A 79 18.28 -0.27 14.09
C HIS A 79 18.53 -1.65 13.45
N LEU A 80 17.64 -2.11 12.56
CA LEU A 80 17.84 -3.30 11.74
C LEU A 80 18.52 -2.99 10.41
N ALA A 81 18.79 -1.71 10.12
CA ALA A 81 19.60 -1.34 8.97
C ALA A 81 21.05 -1.83 9.17
N ASP A 82 21.63 -2.38 8.11
CA ASP A 82 23.05 -2.75 8.08
C ASP A 82 23.70 -1.93 7.00
N ASN A 83 24.53 -0.94 7.40
CA ASN A 83 25.44 0.00 6.71
C ASN A 83 25.16 0.49 5.26
N GLN A 84 24.41 -0.25 4.45
CA GLN A 84 23.94 0.06 3.10
C GLN A 84 22.45 -0.30 2.87
N LEU A 85 21.88 -1.21 3.65
CA LEU A 85 20.53 -1.74 3.46
C LEU A 85 19.53 -1.09 4.42
N LYS A 86 18.55 -0.37 3.85
CA LYS A 86 17.48 0.29 4.61
C LYS A 86 16.22 -0.58 4.65
N PRO A 87 15.58 -0.78 5.82
CA PRO A 87 14.29 -1.42 5.89
C PRO A 87 13.26 -0.77 4.95
N LEU A 88 12.31 -1.56 4.48
CA LEU A 88 11.22 -1.07 3.62
C LEU A 88 9.87 -1.39 4.24
N VAL A 89 8.98 -0.41 4.27
CA VAL A 89 7.60 -0.56 4.76
C VAL A 89 6.64 -0.18 3.64
N VAL A 90 5.69 -1.06 3.35
CA VAL A 90 4.58 -0.77 2.43
C VAL A 90 3.35 -0.40 3.27
N ASP A 91 2.99 0.87 3.24
CA ASP A 91 1.76 1.38 3.84
C ASP A 91 0.58 1.12 2.91
N VAL A 92 -0.27 0.17 3.29
CA VAL A 92 -1.43 -0.28 2.50
C VAL A 92 -2.72 0.47 2.87
N THR A 93 -2.62 1.59 3.61
CA THR A 93 -3.79 2.41 3.95
C THR A 93 -4.51 2.93 2.70
N LEU A 94 -5.83 2.82 2.67
CA LEU A 94 -6.69 3.26 1.55
C LEU A 94 -7.35 4.65 1.78
N PRO A 95 -7.93 5.29 0.74
CA PRO A 95 -8.63 6.58 0.86
C PRO A 95 -9.68 6.60 1.99
N ILE A 96 -10.55 5.58 2.03
CA ILE A 96 -11.58 5.43 3.09
C ILE A 96 -10.99 5.32 4.51
N GLU A 97 -9.73 4.89 4.61
CA GLU A 97 -9.01 4.75 5.88
C GLU A 97 -8.16 6.00 6.20
N GLY A 98 -8.12 7.00 5.32
CA GLY A 98 -7.40 8.26 5.51
C GLY A 98 -6.07 8.38 4.75
N ARG A 99 -5.81 7.57 3.72
CA ARG A 99 -4.60 7.69 2.89
C ARG A 99 -4.37 9.12 2.40
N ASP A 100 -5.38 9.69 1.76
CA ASP A 100 -5.29 10.99 1.07
C ASP A 100 -5.26 12.16 2.05
N ILE A 101 -5.82 11.97 3.25
CA ILE A 101 -5.82 12.96 4.32
C ILE A 101 -4.41 13.14 4.89
N PHE A 102 -3.65 12.05 5.06
CA PHE A 102 -2.33 12.09 5.71
C PHE A 102 -1.15 12.04 4.72
N VAL A 103 -1.33 12.48 3.46
CA VAL A 103 -0.24 12.49 2.46
C VAL A 103 0.94 13.32 2.95
N LYS A 104 0.68 14.51 3.51
CA LYS A 104 1.72 15.41 4.01
C LYS A 104 2.51 14.80 5.17
N GLU A 105 1.82 14.22 6.14
CA GLU A 105 2.40 13.57 7.31
C GLU A 105 3.22 12.34 6.92
N ARG A 106 2.76 11.55 5.94
CA ARG A 106 3.54 10.42 5.39
C ARG A 106 4.83 10.87 4.71
N LEU A 107 4.77 11.95 3.93
CA LEU A 107 5.95 12.53 3.28
C LEU A 107 6.94 13.07 4.33
N HIS A 108 6.43 13.73 5.37
CA HIS A 108 7.26 14.22 6.47
C HIS A 108 7.87 13.07 7.29
N LEU A 109 7.12 11.99 7.54
CA LEU A 109 7.67 10.76 8.14
C LEU A 109 8.80 10.16 7.31
N ALA A 110 8.63 10.07 5.99
CA ALA A 110 9.65 9.57 5.09
C ALA A 110 10.92 10.43 5.10
N GLU A 111 10.78 11.76 5.20
CA GLU A 111 11.92 12.69 5.36
C GLU A 111 12.65 12.52 6.70
N ARG A 112 11.88 12.30 7.79
CA ARG A 112 12.41 12.12 9.15
C ARG A 112 13.12 10.77 9.33
N LEU A 113 12.58 9.70 8.73
CA LEU A 113 13.10 8.33 8.81
C LEU A 113 14.14 8.06 7.71
N LYS A 114 15.29 8.73 7.81
CA LYS A 114 16.33 8.72 6.76
C LYS A 114 16.84 7.34 6.37
N ASP A 115 16.81 6.39 7.30
CA ASP A 115 17.30 5.02 7.10
C ASP A 115 16.16 4.02 6.90
N LEU A 116 14.99 4.47 6.44
CA LEU A 116 13.83 3.63 6.12
C LEU A 116 13.22 4.06 4.77
N ASN A 117 12.86 3.08 3.96
CA ASN A 117 12.11 3.27 2.73
C ASN A 117 10.61 3.12 3.00
N LEU A 118 9.82 4.15 2.71
CA LEU A 118 8.37 4.12 2.85
C LEU A 118 7.70 4.09 1.48
N LEU A 119 6.76 3.17 1.29
CA LEU A 119 5.92 3.05 0.09
C LEU A 119 4.46 3.27 0.46
N THR A 120 3.67 3.73 -0.51
CA THR A 120 2.20 3.77 -0.42
C THR A 120 1.58 3.02 -1.60
N VAL A 121 0.24 2.93 -1.62
CA VAL A 121 -0.52 2.13 -2.58
C VAL A 121 -1.60 2.94 -3.29
N THR A 122 -1.94 2.51 -4.50
CA THR A 122 -3.15 2.94 -5.23
C THR A 122 -4.25 1.89 -5.08
N THR A 123 -5.50 2.28 -5.32
CA THR A 123 -6.69 1.41 -5.26
C THR A 123 -7.82 1.98 -6.11
N PHE A 124 -8.83 1.17 -6.40
CA PHE A 124 -10.08 1.66 -6.99
C PHE A 124 -11.28 1.23 -6.15
N GLU A 125 -12.13 2.19 -5.79
CA GLU A 125 -13.38 1.96 -5.06
C GLU A 125 -14.44 1.39 -6.00
N ILE A 126 -14.92 0.18 -5.73
CA ILE A 126 -15.88 -0.51 -6.60
C ILE A 126 -17.24 0.22 -6.67
N GLU A 127 -17.56 1.00 -5.63
CA GLU A 127 -18.75 1.84 -5.54
C GLU A 127 -18.76 2.91 -6.64
N ARG A 128 -17.59 3.39 -7.07
CA ARG A 128 -17.43 4.38 -8.15
C ARG A 128 -17.76 3.81 -9.54
N ILE A 129 -18.00 2.50 -9.66
CA ILE A 129 -18.55 1.88 -10.87
C ILE A 129 -20.08 1.99 -10.79
N ASP A 130 -20.62 3.20 -10.90
CA ASP A 130 -22.05 3.50 -10.82
C ASP A 130 -22.65 3.76 -12.21
N GLU A 131 -23.93 4.16 -12.26
CA GLU A 131 -24.58 4.49 -13.53
C GLU A 131 -23.82 5.60 -14.26
N GLU A 132 -23.45 6.69 -13.58
CA GLU A 132 -22.72 7.80 -14.19
C GLU A 132 -21.38 7.36 -14.80
N PHE A 133 -20.63 6.52 -14.08
CA PHE A 133 -19.38 5.95 -14.56
C PHE A 133 -19.57 5.06 -15.80
N THR A 134 -20.70 4.36 -15.89
CA THR A 134 -20.96 3.33 -16.91
C THR A 134 -21.78 3.82 -18.11
N ILE A 135 -22.38 5.01 -18.06
CA ILE A 135 -23.20 5.58 -19.16
C ILE A 135 -22.44 5.51 -20.50
N GLY A 136 -23.03 4.76 -21.44
CA GLY A 136 -22.52 4.65 -22.82
C GLY A 136 -21.23 3.86 -22.98
N LEU A 137 -20.69 3.26 -21.92
CA LEU A 137 -19.44 2.48 -21.96
C LEU A 137 -19.72 0.97 -21.93
N SER A 138 -19.10 0.24 -22.84
CA SER A 138 -19.00 -1.22 -22.74
C SER A 138 -18.18 -1.65 -21.52
N THR A 139 -18.35 -2.89 -21.05
CA THR A 139 -17.54 -3.48 -19.96
C THR A 139 -16.04 -3.28 -20.18
N LYS A 140 -15.56 -3.46 -21.42
CA LYS A 140 -14.14 -3.28 -21.76
C LYS A 140 -13.69 -1.83 -21.61
N GLU A 141 -14.50 -0.86 -22.03
CA GLU A 141 -14.20 0.56 -21.90
C GLU A 141 -14.23 1.02 -20.43
N GLN A 142 -15.16 0.46 -19.64
CA GLN A 142 -15.19 0.69 -18.19
C GLN A 142 -13.90 0.21 -17.54
N SER A 143 -13.47 -1.04 -17.81
CA SER A 143 -12.22 -1.58 -17.28
C SER A 143 -10.99 -0.79 -17.74
N GLU A 144 -10.96 -0.37 -19.00
CA GLU A 144 -9.90 0.47 -19.56
C GLU A 144 -9.79 1.82 -18.84
N ARG A 145 -10.93 2.45 -18.53
CA ARG A 145 -10.99 3.74 -17.81
C ARG A 145 -10.47 3.60 -16.38
N ILE A 146 -10.82 2.52 -15.68
CA ILE A 146 -10.29 2.22 -14.34
C ILE A 146 -8.77 1.99 -14.43
N ALA A 147 -8.32 1.15 -15.36
CA ALA A 147 -6.90 0.83 -15.53
C ALA A 147 -6.07 2.09 -15.79
N LYS A 148 -6.53 3.00 -16.66
CA LYS A 148 -5.86 4.29 -16.91
C LYS A 148 -5.82 5.21 -15.70
N THR A 149 -6.86 5.20 -14.86
CA THR A 149 -6.87 5.96 -13.60
C THR A 149 -5.76 5.47 -12.68
N LEU A 150 -5.69 4.16 -12.45
CA LEU A 150 -4.67 3.54 -11.61
C LEU A 150 -3.26 3.69 -12.18
N GLU A 151 -3.12 3.54 -13.50
CA GLU A 151 -1.85 3.76 -14.22
C GLU A 151 -1.37 5.21 -14.05
N ALA A 152 -2.28 6.18 -14.14
CA ALA A 152 -1.95 7.59 -13.91
C ALA A 152 -1.48 7.84 -12.47
N GLU A 153 -2.14 7.26 -11.46
CA GLU A 153 -1.66 7.37 -10.07
C GLU A 153 -0.27 6.74 -9.88
N LEU A 154 -0.02 5.57 -10.47
CA LEU A 154 1.28 4.90 -10.41
C LEU A 154 2.39 5.70 -11.09
N MET A 155 2.10 6.31 -12.25
CA MET A 155 3.09 7.06 -13.02
C MET A 155 3.32 8.47 -12.49
N PHE A 156 2.24 9.20 -12.20
CA PHE A 156 2.26 10.64 -11.92
C PHE A 156 2.03 10.98 -10.45
N GLY A 157 1.69 9.99 -9.62
CA GLY A 157 1.45 10.17 -8.19
C GLY A 157 0.03 10.59 -7.87
N ILE A 158 -0.22 10.71 -6.57
CA ILE A 158 -1.49 11.08 -5.97
C ILE A 158 -1.31 12.44 -5.33
N GLU A 159 -2.03 13.44 -5.84
CA GLU A 159 -2.00 14.80 -5.32
C GLU A 159 -3.04 14.98 -4.21
N SER A 160 -2.60 15.47 -3.06
CA SER A 160 -3.48 15.89 -1.97
C SER A 160 -2.84 17.04 -1.18
N GLY A 161 -3.62 18.10 -0.93
CA GLY A 161 -3.17 19.24 -0.12
C GLY A 161 -1.91 19.94 -0.66
N GLY A 162 -1.71 19.96 -1.98
CA GLY A 162 -0.51 20.52 -2.63
C GLY A 162 0.76 19.67 -2.48
N SER A 163 0.63 18.42 -2.04
CA SER A 163 1.71 17.43 -1.97
C SER A 163 1.42 16.26 -2.89
N VAL A 164 2.46 15.63 -3.43
CA VAL A 164 2.33 14.46 -4.31
C VAL A 164 3.06 13.27 -3.69
N ALA A 165 2.35 12.15 -3.55
CA ALA A 165 2.92 10.87 -3.13
C ALA A 165 2.86 9.86 -4.28
N PHE A 166 3.89 9.04 -4.43
CA PHE A 166 3.97 8.06 -5.51
C PHE A 166 3.69 6.64 -5.00
N PRO A 167 2.64 5.97 -5.50
CA PRO A 167 2.36 4.59 -5.15
C PRO A 167 3.39 3.63 -5.74
N GLY A 168 3.80 2.64 -4.94
CA GLY A 168 4.70 1.57 -5.36
C GLY A 168 4.00 0.25 -5.69
N ALA A 169 2.72 0.14 -5.35
CA ALA A 169 1.93 -1.07 -5.53
C ALA A 169 0.43 -0.73 -5.62
N ILE A 170 -0.37 -1.72 -6.01
CA ILE A 170 -1.83 -1.67 -5.97
C ILE A 170 -2.29 -2.51 -4.79
N TYR A 171 -3.17 -1.96 -3.94
CA TYR A 171 -3.84 -2.71 -2.89
C TYR A 171 -5.35 -2.63 -3.10
N GLN A 172 -5.99 -3.77 -3.31
CA GLN A 172 -7.42 -3.85 -3.53
C GLN A 172 -8.08 -4.62 -2.37
N GLN A 173 -8.94 -3.91 -1.64
CA GLN A 173 -9.91 -4.55 -0.78
C GLN A 173 -11.11 -5.01 -1.61
N ILE A 174 -11.52 -6.25 -1.41
CA ILE A 174 -12.58 -6.93 -2.17
C ILE A 174 -13.57 -7.52 -1.17
N CYS A 175 -14.80 -7.02 -1.17
CA CYS A 175 -15.90 -7.65 -0.45
C CYS A 175 -16.62 -8.62 -1.39
N VAL A 176 -16.50 -9.93 -1.12
CA VAL A 176 -17.14 -10.96 -1.95
C VAL A 176 -18.41 -11.45 -1.29
N SER A 177 -19.51 -11.40 -2.04
CA SER A 177 -20.84 -11.82 -1.57
C SER A 177 -21.43 -12.99 -2.38
N SER A 178 -20.74 -13.45 -3.44
CA SER A 178 -21.19 -14.53 -4.35
C SER A 178 -20.03 -15.42 -4.79
N GLY A 179 -20.31 -16.69 -5.09
CA GLY A 179 -19.34 -17.65 -5.64
C GLY A 179 -18.86 -17.32 -7.06
N GLU A 180 -19.61 -16.48 -7.78
CA GLU A 180 -19.28 -15.96 -9.10
C GLU A 180 -19.12 -14.45 -9.07
N LEU A 181 -18.20 -13.91 -9.87
CA LEU A 181 -17.96 -12.47 -9.97
C LEU A 181 -19.18 -11.79 -10.60
N ARG A 182 -19.75 -10.81 -9.89
CA ARG A 182 -20.81 -9.92 -10.38
C ARG A 182 -20.26 -8.99 -11.48
N ALA A 183 -21.16 -8.32 -12.21
CA ALA A 183 -20.77 -7.44 -13.32
C ALA A 183 -19.71 -6.38 -12.92
N LYS A 184 -19.90 -5.67 -11.78
CA LYS A 184 -18.91 -4.70 -11.28
C LYS A 184 -17.58 -5.34 -10.91
N GLU A 185 -17.62 -6.55 -10.34
CA GLU A 185 -16.44 -7.32 -9.92
C GLU A 185 -15.65 -7.82 -11.14
N GLN A 186 -16.33 -8.22 -12.22
CA GLN A 186 -15.71 -8.56 -13.51
C GLN A 186 -15.02 -7.35 -14.14
N VAL A 187 -15.69 -6.19 -14.17
CA VAL A 187 -15.12 -4.93 -14.66
C VAL A 187 -13.85 -4.58 -13.87
N LEU A 188 -13.92 -4.67 -12.54
CA LEU A 188 -12.80 -4.37 -11.65
C LEU A 188 -11.65 -5.37 -11.82
N ALA A 189 -11.92 -6.68 -11.83
CA ALA A 189 -10.91 -7.72 -12.03
C ALA A 189 -10.18 -7.51 -13.37
N GLN A 190 -10.92 -7.25 -14.46
CA GLN A 190 -10.32 -6.96 -15.75
C GLN A 190 -9.48 -5.68 -15.72
N ALA A 191 -9.94 -4.62 -15.05
CA ALA A 191 -9.17 -3.38 -14.92
C ALA A 191 -7.86 -3.57 -14.15
N LEU A 192 -7.91 -4.28 -13.03
CA LEU A 192 -6.75 -4.58 -12.18
C LEU A 192 -5.72 -5.42 -12.93
N ALA A 193 -6.17 -6.42 -13.70
CA ALA A 193 -5.29 -7.19 -14.57
C ALA A 193 -4.65 -6.32 -15.66
N LEU A 194 -5.41 -5.43 -16.31
CA LEU A 194 -4.90 -4.53 -17.35
C LEU A 194 -3.82 -3.58 -16.82
N VAL A 195 -4.08 -2.89 -15.69
CA VAL A 195 -3.07 -1.98 -15.11
C VAL A 195 -1.84 -2.73 -14.64
N GLN A 196 -2.02 -3.91 -14.02
CA GLN A 196 -0.90 -4.72 -13.56
C GLN A 196 -0.05 -5.18 -14.77
N ALA A 197 -0.67 -5.67 -15.84
CA ALA A 197 0.06 -6.12 -17.03
C ALA A 197 0.80 -5.00 -17.77
N ARG A 198 0.30 -3.75 -17.71
CA ARG A 198 0.95 -2.59 -18.33
C ARG A 198 2.12 -2.04 -17.52
N THR A 199 1.94 -2.02 -16.19
CA THR A 199 2.90 -1.38 -15.29
C THR A 199 3.86 -2.38 -14.67
N HIS A 200 3.50 -3.67 -14.59
CA HIS A 200 4.15 -4.69 -13.78
C HIS A 200 4.12 -4.42 -12.26
N ALA A 201 3.33 -3.43 -11.81
CA ALA A 201 3.16 -3.10 -10.41
C ALA A 201 2.46 -4.25 -9.65
N PRO A 202 2.92 -4.64 -8.46
CA PRO A 202 2.31 -5.75 -7.74
C PRO A 202 0.90 -5.41 -7.25
N LEU A 203 0.04 -6.43 -7.25
CA LEU A 203 -1.36 -6.35 -6.85
C LEU A 203 -1.60 -7.19 -5.59
N TYR A 204 -1.85 -6.49 -4.48
CA TYR A 204 -2.19 -7.05 -3.19
C TYR A 204 -3.71 -7.14 -3.05
N LEU A 205 -4.22 -8.33 -2.77
CA LEU A 205 -5.65 -8.64 -2.74
C LEU A 205 -6.07 -9.00 -1.31
N SER A 206 -6.95 -8.18 -0.73
CA SER A 206 -7.54 -8.42 0.59
C SER A 206 -9.03 -8.75 0.48
N PHE A 207 -9.41 -9.96 0.86
CA PHE A 207 -10.78 -10.46 0.72
C PHE A 207 -11.55 -10.43 2.06
N SER A 208 -12.66 -9.71 2.07
CA SER A 208 -13.73 -9.81 3.07
C SER A 208 -14.94 -10.55 2.48
N PHE A 209 -15.77 -11.13 3.35
CA PHE A 209 -16.90 -11.97 2.94
C PHE A 209 -18.14 -11.59 3.74
N ASP A 210 -19.30 -11.53 3.07
CA ASP A 210 -20.58 -11.37 3.73
C ASP A 210 -21.03 -12.70 4.36
N GLU A 211 -21.62 -12.63 5.56
CA GLU A 211 -22.09 -13.80 6.32
C GLU A 211 -23.36 -14.40 5.70
N MET A 212 -23.24 -15.18 4.61
CA MET A 212 -24.22 -16.20 4.20
C MET A 212 -23.55 -17.30 3.37
N ASP A 213 -23.50 -18.53 3.90
CA ASP A 213 -23.31 -19.82 3.21
C ASP A 213 -22.22 -19.89 2.11
N SER A 214 -21.19 -19.05 2.19
CA SER A 214 -20.19 -18.92 1.13
C SER A 214 -19.00 -19.83 1.39
N GLU A 215 -18.50 -20.48 0.34
CA GLU A 215 -17.22 -21.19 0.32
C GLU A 215 -16.11 -20.18 -0.04
N PRO A 216 -15.46 -19.51 0.94
CA PRO A 216 -14.68 -18.31 0.65
C PRO A 216 -13.40 -18.65 -0.11
N LYS A 217 -12.93 -19.90 0.02
CA LYS A 217 -11.84 -20.49 -0.77
C LYS A 217 -12.19 -20.55 -2.26
N GLN A 218 -13.44 -20.88 -2.61
CA GLN A 218 -13.89 -20.92 -4.00
C GLN A 218 -13.96 -19.52 -4.60
N MET A 219 -14.48 -18.56 -3.84
CA MET A 219 -14.56 -17.16 -4.24
C MET A 219 -13.18 -16.56 -4.54
N ILE A 220 -12.20 -16.78 -3.66
CA ILE A 220 -10.82 -16.32 -3.89
C ILE A 220 -10.25 -16.95 -5.17
N ARG A 221 -10.47 -18.25 -5.39
CA ARG A 221 -10.03 -18.92 -6.62
C ARG A 221 -10.67 -18.31 -7.87
N ALA A 222 -11.96 -17.98 -7.82
CA ALA A 222 -12.66 -17.35 -8.94
C ALA A 222 -12.05 -15.98 -9.27
N TRP A 223 -11.76 -15.16 -8.26
CA TRP A 223 -11.09 -13.87 -8.44
C TRP A 223 -9.68 -14.00 -9.01
N ILE A 224 -8.86 -14.91 -8.48
CA ILE A 224 -7.49 -15.12 -8.98
C ILE A 224 -7.52 -15.60 -10.44
N ARG A 225 -8.42 -16.52 -10.78
CA ARG A 225 -8.60 -16.99 -12.17
C ARG A 225 -9.04 -15.85 -13.08
N ALA A 226 -10.03 -15.06 -12.67
CA ALA A 226 -10.49 -13.92 -13.46
C ALA A 226 -9.37 -12.91 -13.75
N LEU A 227 -8.51 -12.63 -12.77
CA LEU A 227 -7.32 -11.79 -12.96
C LEU A 227 -6.33 -12.42 -13.96
N MET A 228 -6.02 -13.71 -13.79
CA MET A 228 -5.09 -14.42 -14.68
C MET A 228 -5.61 -14.54 -16.11
N ASP A 229 -6.90 -14.86 -16.29
CA ASP A 229 -7.57 -14.95 -17.60
C ASP A 229 -7.61 -13.60 -18.31
N ALA A 230 -7.68 -12.50 -17.54
CA ALA A 230 -7.58 -11.14 -18.05
C ALA A 230 -6.13 -10.68 -18.31
N GLY A 231 -5.13 -11.54 -18.07
CA GLY A 231 -3.72 -11.31 -18.41
C GLY A 231 -2.82 -10.88 -17.26
N ALA A 232 -3.28 -10.93 -16.00
CA ALA A 232 -2.44 -10.64 -14.85
C ALA A 232 -1.31 -11.67 -14.69
N GLU A 233 -0.10 -11.20 -14.43
CA GLU A 233 1.04 -12.01 -14.08
C GLU A 233 0.89 -12.56 -12.66
N ARG A 234 0.64 -13.87 -12.56
CA ARG A 234 0.53 -14.59 -11.29
C ARG A 234 1.64 -14.27 -10.27
N LYS A 235 2.89 -14.04 -10.70
CA LYS A 235 4.03 -13.72 -9.83
C LYS A 235 3.95 -12.33 -9.18
N LYS A 236 3.09 -11.45 -9.71
CA LYS A 236 2.82 -10.10 -9.19
C LYS A 236 1.53 -10.05 -8.37
N LEU A 237 0.81 -11.16 -8.23
CA LEU A 237 -0.40 -11.26 -7.41
C LEU A 237 -0.04 -11.73 -5.98
N VAL A 238 -0.57 -11.02 -4.98
CA VAL A 238 -0.39 -11.35 -3.56
C VAL A 238 -1.76 -11.53 -2.91
N VAL A 239 -2.00 -12.70 -2.33
CA VAL A 239 -3.18 -12.95 -1.49
C VAL A 239 -2.83 -12.59 -0.05
N CYS A 240 -3.45 -11.53 0.48
CA CYS A 240 -3.24 -11.05 1.85
C CYS A 240 -3.97 -11.90 2.90
N HIS A 241 -3.57 -11.77 4.16
CA HIS A 241 -4.23 -12.40 5.31
C HIS A 241 -4.27 -13.93 5.22
N ALA A 242 -3.21 -14.55 4.69
CA ALA A 242 -3.09 -15.99 4.55
C ALA A 242 -3.20 -16.72 5.92
N ASP A 243 -2.83 -16.04 7.00
CA ASP A 243 -2.95 -16.50 8.39
C ASP A 243 -4.36 -16.98 8.73
N ARG A 244 -5.41 -16.37 8.15
CA ARG A 244 -6.81 -16.74 8.45
C ARG A 244 -7.14 -18.20 8.13
N TRP A 245 -6.34 -18.83 7.26
CA TRP A 245 -6.49 -20.22 6.86
C TRP A 245 -5.72 -21.19 7.76
N CYS A 246 -4.87 -20.69 8.66
CA CYS A 246 -4.13 -21.47 9.64
C CYS A 246 -5.01 -21.83 10.85
N ARG A 247 -6.08 -22.58 10.61
CA ARG A 247 -7.06 -23.00 11.64
C ARG A 247 -7.31 -24.50 11.60
N GLY A 248 -7.82 -25.02 12.72
CA GLY A 248 -8.09 -26.43 12.89
C GLY A 248 -6.83 -27.29 12.76
N ASP A 249 -7.01 -28.48 12.21
CA ASP A 249 -5.94 -29.46 12.06
C ASP A 249 -4.85 -29.01 11.07
N PHE A 250 -3.61 -29.25 11.46
CA PHE A 250 -2.48 -29.14 10.54
C PHE A 250 -2.67 -30.12 9.39
N GLU A 251 -2.42 -29.68 8.15
CA GLU A 251 -2.73 -30.42 6.91
C GLU A 251 -4.23 -30.58 6.59
N GLY A 252 -5.11 -29.86 7.31
CA GLY A 252 -6.53 -29.79 6.97
C GLY A 252 -6.85 -28.90 5.77
N ALA A 253 -8.14 -28.65 5.54
CA ALA A 253 -8.64 -27.95 4.35
C ALA A 253 -8.11 -26.50 4.20
N GLY A 254 -7.67 -25.84 5.28
CA GLY A 254 -7.00 -24.53 5.20
C GLY A 254 -5.59 -24.63 4.65
N TYR A 255 -4.86 -25.69 5.03
CA TYR A 255 -3.51 -25.95 4.56
C TYR A 255 -3.50 -26.33 3.08
N GLU A 256 -4.42 -27.23 2.68
CA GLU A 256 -4.61 -27.60 1.27
C GLU A 256 -4.93 -26.38 0.41
N PHE A 257 -5.72 -25.43 0.93
CA PHE A 257 -6.03 -24.20 0.23
C PHE A 257 -4.79 -23.32 0.01
N LEU A 258 -3.93 -23.16 1.02
CA LEU A 258 -2.67 -22.43 0.86
C LEU A 258 -1.74 -23.10 -0.17
N VAL A 259 -1.65 -24.43 -0.16
CA VAL A 259 -0.91 -25.21 -1.17
C VAL A 259 -1.47 -24.96 -2.56
N GLN A 260 -2.81 -24.94 -2.72
CA GLN A 260 -3.44 -24.62 -4.01
C GLN A 260 -3.09 -23.22 -4.50
N LEU A 261 -3.12 -22.19 -3.64
CA LEU A 261 -2.72 -20.83 -4.00
C LEU A 261 -1.25 -20.79 -4.46
N LEU A 262 -0.36 -21.45 -3.72
CA LEU A 262 1.05 -21.52 -4.08
C LEU A 262 1.26 -22.27 -5.41
N ASP A 263 0.54 -23.36 -5.66
CA ASP A 263 0.59 -24.09 -6.94
C ASP A 263 0.04 -23.29 -8.13
N LEU A 264 -0.86 -22.32 -7.91
CA LEU A 264 -1.27 -21.35 -8.95
C LEU A 264 -0.13 -20.40 -9.34
N GLY A 265 0.92 -20.29 -8.52
CA GLY A 265 2.06 -19.43 -8.76
C GLY A 265 1.88 -17.99 -8.25
N VAL A 266 0.88 -17.75 -7.39
CA VAL A 266 0.70 -16.47 -6.69
C VAL A 266 1.47 -16.46 -5.37
N SER A 267 1.73 -15.27 -4.84
CA SER A 267 2.31 -15.12 -3.51
C SER A 267 1.23 -15.12 -2.44
N VAL A 268 1.54 -15.67 -1.27
CA VAL A 268 0.68 -15.66 -0.08
C VAL A 268 1.36 -14.87 1.03
N LEU A 269 0.62 -13.97 1.65
CA LEU A 269 1.14 -13.07 2.67
C LEU A 269 0.55 -13.41 4.04
N PHE A 270 1.42 -13.79 4.97
CA PHE A 270 1.12 -13.95 6.39
C PHE A 270 1.43 -12.64 7.11
N ASN A 271 0.41 -11.82 7.36
CA ASN A 271 0.57 -10.48 7.91
C ASN A 271 -0.05 -10.30 9.29
N MET A 272 -0.58 -11.33 9.94
CA MET A 272 -1.16 -11.21 11.30
C MET A 272 -0.22 -11.69 12.41
N ILE A 273 1.07 -11.82 12.12
CA ILE A 273 2.07 -12.35 13.03
C ILE A 273 2.18 -11.48 14.28
N GLY A 274 2.08 -12.10 15.46
CA GLY A 274 2.11 -11.41 16.74
C GLY A 274 0.81 -10.72 17.16
N LEU A 275 -0.23 -10.68 16.32
CA LEU A 275 -1.50 -10.00 16.65
C LEU A 275 -2.17 -10.59 17.90
N LEU A 276 -2.18 -11.92 18.04
CA LEU A 276 -2.79 -12.62 19.19
C LEU A 276 -2.14 -12.25 20.54
N ALA A 277 -0.93 -11.67 20.53
CA ALA A 277 -0.31 -11.19 21.77
C ALA A 277 -1.10 -10.05 22.42
N VAL A 278 -1.79 -9.24 21.61
CA VAL A 278 -2.47 -8.02 22.06
C VAL A 278 -3.93 -7.93 21.66
N SER A 279 -4.39 -8.68 20.67
CA SER A 279 -5.77 -8.64 20.18
C SER A 279 -6.31 -10.04 19.93
N ASP A 280 -7.50 -10.31 20.46
CA ASP A 280 -8.24 -11.55 20.22
C ASP A 280 -9.14 -11.41 18.99
N VAL A 281 -9.08 -10.29 18.26
CA VAL A 281 -9.95 -10.00 17.11
C VAL A 281 -9.13 -9.77 15.85
N MET A 282 -9.35 -10.63 14.87
CA MET A 282 -8.85 -10.48 13.50
C MET A 282 -9.76 -9.52 12.73
N MET A 283 -9.21 -8.38 12.30
CA MET A 283 -9.91 -7.43 11.44
C MET A 283 -9.34 -7.47 10.02
N ILE A 284 -10.23 -7.66 9.05
CA ILE A 284 -9.93 -7.62 7.62
C ILE A 284 -10.92 -6.63 6.99
N ASN A 285 -10.40 -5.62 6.30
CA ASN A 285 -11.17 -4.55 5.65
C ASN A 285 -12.24 -3.90 6.57
N PRO A 286 -11.86 -3.41 7.76
CA PRO A 286 -12.81 -2.94 8.78
C PRO A 286 -13.72 -1.80 8.34
N CYS A 287 -13.36 -1.06 7.28
CA CYS A 287 -14.17 0.03 6.71
C CYS A 287 -15.20 -0.44 5.66
N LEU A 288 -15.05 -1.65 5.10
CA LEU A 288 -15.95 -2.17 4.05
C LEU A 288 -17.07 -3.05 4.59
N SER A 289 -16.91 -3.65 5.77
CA SER A 289 -17.94 -4.52 6.34
C SER A 289 -19.19 -3.67 6.65
N SER A 290 -20.23 -3.81 5.83
CA SER A 290 -21.53 -3.18 6.09
C SER A 290 -22.03 -3.65 7.44
N THR A 291 -22.12 -2.73 8.39
CA THR A 291 -23.01 -2.78 9.56
C THR A 291 -23.33 -4.15 10.16
N SER A 292 -22.80 -4.38 11.36
CA SER A 292 -23.45 -5.10 12.48
C SER A 292 -23.78 -6.59 12.25
N LYS A 293 -23.22 -7.49 13.06
CA LYS A 293 -23.47 -7.49 14.49
C LYS A 293 -22.18 -7.46 15.29
N SER A 294 -22.17 -6.62 16.32
CA SER A 294 -21.52 -6.98 17.57
C SER A 294 -22.02 -8.36 17.96
N SER A 295 -21.32 -9.43 17.57
CA SER A 295 -21.39 -10.67 18.33
C SER A 295 -20.66 -10.41 19.64
N GLU A 296 -21.33 -9.70 20.53
CA GLU A 296 -21.19 -9.96 21.96
C GLU A 296 -21.58 -11.43 22.13
N SER A 297 -20.58 -12.32 22.03
CA SER A 297 -20.49 -13.65 22.65
C SER A 297 -19.78 -14.69 21.78
N MET A 298 -18.95 -15.45 22.52
CA MET A 298 -18.44 -16.81 22.30
C MET A 298 -17.16 -16.97 21.47
N ASP A 299 -16.31 -17.85 22.03
CA ASP A 299 -15.01 -18.32 21.54
C ASP A 299 -15.10 -18.92 20.14
N ASN A 300 -15.27 -18.08 19.13
CA ASN A 300 -15.21 -18.51 17.74
C ASN A 300 -13.77 -18.36 17.25
N GLU A 301 -13.07 -19.48 17.06
CA GLU A 301 -11.73 -19.52 16.43
C GLU A 301 -11.76 -18.77 15.08
N ASP A 302 -12.91 -18.85 14.39
CA ASP A 302 -13.58 -17.86 13.52
C ASP A 302 -12.99 -16.44 13.41
N GLN A 303 -12.90 -15.81 14.57
CA GLN A 303 -12.68 -14.37 14.68
C GLN A 303 -11.33 -14.08 15.33
N GLN A 304 -10.65 -15.08 15.86
CA GLN A 304 -9.35 -14.92 16.51
C GLN A 304 -8.20 -15.04 15.49
N PRO A 305 -7.11 -14.25 15.66
CA PRO A 305 -5.87 -14.50 14.95
C PRO A 305 -5.28 -15.86 15.37
N PRO A 306 -4.71 -16.64 14.44
CA PRO A 306 -4.04 -17.90 14.80
C PRO A 306 -2.80 -17.63 15.68
N PRO A 307 -2.48 -18.52 16.62
CA PRO A 307 -1.28 -18.38 17.44
C PRO A 307 -0.01 -18.54 16.62
N ASP A 308 1.02 -17.76 16.94
CA ASP A 308 2.33 -17.81 16.28
C ASP A 308 2.94 -19.22 16.21
N SER A 309 2.74 -20.05 17.23
CA SER A 309 3.24 -21.44 17.23
C SER A 309 2.65 -22.26 16.08
N ARG A 310 1.39 -21.98 15.72
CA ARG A 310 0.71 -22.62 14.59
C ARG A 310 1.21 -22.04 13.27
N LEU A 311 1.29 -20.71 13.14
CA LEU A 311 1.84 -20.05 11.95
C LEU A 311 3.24 -20.57 11.61
N VAL A 312 4.11 -20.65 12.63
CA VAL A 312 5.47 -21.19 12.52
C VAL A 312 5.48 -22.63 12.00
N LYS A 313 4.60 -23.51 12.53
CA LYS A 313 4.47 -24.89 12.03
C LYS A 313 4.02 -24.92 10.57
N TRP A 314 3.03 -24.12 10.21
CA TRP A 314 2.47 -24.09 8.86
C TRP A 314 3.46 -23.56 7.82
N ILE A 315 4.08 -22.41 8.08
CA ILE A 315 5.07 -21.80 7.19
C ILE A 315 6.28 -22.73 7.02
N ALA A 316 6.82 -23.28 8.11
CA ALA A 316 7.97 -24.18 8.03
C ALA A 316 7.65 -25.45 7.21
N SER A 317 6.43 -25.97 7.32
CA SER A 317 6.00 -27.12 6.55
C SER A 317 5.80 -26.80 5.07
N LEU A 318 5.16 -25.68 4.72
CA LEU A 318 5.00 -25.25 3.32
C LEU A 318 6.37 -25.13 2.64
N VAL A 319 7.33 -24.48 3.31
CA VAL A 319 8.71 -24.33 2.83
C VAL A 319 9.41 -25.68 2.64
N LYS A 320 9.12 -26.68 3.48
CA LYS A 320 9.73 -28.02 3.41
C LYS A 320 9.12 -28.92 2.33
N ILE A 321 7.81 -28.82 2.10
CA ILE A 321 7.13 -29.69 1.13
C ILE A 321 7.67 -29.44 -0.28
N LYS A 322 7.81 -28.17 -0.66
CA LYS A 322 8.22 -27.75 -2.00
C LYS A 322 9.14 -26.52 -1.86
N PRO A 323 10.45 -26.63 -2.15
CA PRO A 323 11.41 -25.54 -1.98
C PRO A 323 10.99 -24.23 -2.68
N GLN A 324 10.31 -24.33 -3.82
CA GLN A 324 9.80 -23.20 -4.60
C GLN A 324 8.78 -22.34 -3.87
N TYR A 325 8.09 -22.86 -2.85
CA TYR A 325 7.13 -22.06 -2.07
C TYR A 325 7.84 -20.98 -1.26
N SER A 326 9.13 -21.15 -0.96
CA SER A 326 9.92 -20.12 -0.27
C SER A 326 9.92 -18.80 -1.03
N SER A 327 9.87 -18.81 -2.37
CA SER A 327 9.85 -17.61 -3.21
C SER A 327 8.46 -16.96 -3.37
N GLN A 328 7.44 -17.52 -2.73
CA GLN A 328 6.04 -17.07 -2.83
C GLN A 328 5.45 -16.71 -1.46
N ILE A 329 6.18 -16.97 -0.37
CA ILE A 329 5.74 -16.64 0.98
C ILE A 329 6.27 -15.26 1.35
N LEU A 330 5.37 -14.39 1.81
CA LEU A 330 5.68 -13.08 2.35
C LEU A 330 5.21 -13.02 3.81
N LEU A 331 5.91 -12.27 4.66
CA LEU A 331 5.57 -12.08 6.07
C LEU A 331 5.49 -10.59 6.43
N SER A 332 4.52 -10.20 7.26
CA SER A 332 4.38 -8.85 7.83
C SER A 332 3.72 -8.93 9.21
N THR A 333 3.48 -7.78 9.85
CA THR A 333 2.79 -7.68 11.15
C THR A 333 1.43 -7.02 11.11
N ASN A 334 1.09 -6.31 10.02
CA ASN A 334 -0.19 -5.61 9.86
C ASN A 334 -0.53 -4.76 11.09
N VAL A 335 0.38 -3.87 11.48
CA VAL A 335 0.16 -2.91 12.55
C VAL A 335 -0.92 -1.93 12.09
N HIS A 336 -2.12 -2.06 12.64
CA HIS A 336 -3.28 -1.18 12.40
C HIS A 336 -4.09 -0.90 13.68
N GLN A 337 -3.76 -1.57 14.78
CA GLN A 337 -4.25 -1.25 16.11
C GLN A 337 -3.14 -0.54 16.87
N ARG A 338 -3.46 0.56 17.55
CA ARG A 338 -2.47 1.26 18.38
C ARG A 338 -1.92 0.38 19.48
N ILE A 339 -2.70 -0.53 20.07
CA ILE A 339 -2.19 -1.47 21.07
C ILE A 339 -1.13 -2.45 20.53
N GLN A 340 -0.96 -2.57 19.20
CA GLN A 340 0.19 -3.29 18.62
C GLN A 340 1.50 -2.52 18.79
N TYR A 341 1.48 -1.21 19.04
CA TYR A 341 2.68 -0.43 19.33
C TYR A 341 3.34 -0.88 20.64
N ARG A 342 4.66 -0.80 20.69
CA ARG A 342 5.44 -1.27 21.84
C ARG A 342 5.14 -0.52 23.12
N ARG A 343 4.84 0.78 23.01
CA ARG A 343 4.47 1.60 24.17
C ARG A 343 3.18 1.14 24.87
N TYR A 344 2.37 0.32 24.22
CA TYR A 344 1.12 -0.24 24.77
C TYR A 344 1.21 -1.75 25.03
N GLY A 345 2.42 -2.32 25.04
CA GLY A 345 2.66 -3.74 25.31
C GLY A 345 2.66 -4.64 24.07
N GLY A 346 2.47 -4.08 22.86
CA GLY A 346 2.58 -4.81 21.61
C GLY A 346 4.02 -5.00 21.13
N GLY A 347 4.15 -5.68 19.99
CA GLY A 347 5.44 -5.97 19.36
C GLY A 347 5.98 -4.86 18.45
N GLY A 348 5.10 -3.95 18.03
CA GLY A 348 5.36 -2.95 17.00
C GLY A 348 5.80 -3.57 15.67
N TYR A 349 6.39 -2.75 14.82
CA TYR A 349 6.89 -3.16 13.51
C TYR A 349 8.10 -4.12 13.59
N THR A 350 8.78 -4.24 14.74
CA THR A 350 9.99 -5.06 14.87
C THR A 350 9.73 -6.50 15.34
N TYR A 351 8.48 -6.85 15.71
CA TYR A 351 8.14 -8.14 16.31
C TYR A 351 8.57 -9.35 15.47
N LEU A 352 8.37 -9.25 14.15
CA LEU A 352 8.72 -10.28 13.19
C LEU A 352 10.22 -10.65 13.25
N PHE A 353 11.07 -9.63 13.42
CA PHE A 353 12.53 -9.77 13.43
C PHE A 353 13.08 -10.17 14.81
N GLU A 354 12.55 -9.58 15.88
CA GLU A 354 13.02 -9.78 17.25
C GLU A 354 12.52 -11.08 17.90
N HIS A 355 11.35 -11.57 17.50
CA HIS A 355 10.69 -12.68 18.19
C HIS A 355 10.32 -13.83 17.26
N PHE A 356 9.61 -13.54 16.16
CA PHE A 356 9.08 -14.59 15.29
C PHE A 356 10.19 -15.34 14.53
N LYS A 357 11.20 -14.61 14.04
CA LYS A 357 12.38 -15.18 13.36
C LYS A 357 12.96 -16.38 14.11
N HIS A 358 13.22 -16.22 15.41
CA HIS A 358 13.84 -17.28 16.22
C HIS A 358 12.99 -18.55 16.28
N ARG A 359 11.66 -18.43 16.22
CA ARG A 359 10.75 -19.57 16.23
C ARG A 359 10.77 -20.32 14.90
N LEU A 360 10.77 -19.61 13.77
CA LEU A 360 10.90 -20.21 12.45
C LEU A 360 12.23 -20.94 12.26
N LEU A 361 13.35 -20.32 12.67
CA LEU A 361 14.67 -20.95 12.57
C LEU A 361 14.75 -22.26 13.37
N ARG A 362 14.14 -22.30 14.57
CA ARG A 362 14.05 -23.53 15.40
C ARG A 362 13.21 -24.63 14.77
N GLN A 363 12.27 -24.30 13.88
CA GLN A 363 11.50 -25.28 13.10
C GLN A 363 12.23 -25.75 11.84
N GLY A 364 13.47 -25.30 11.61
CA GLY A 364 14.30 -25.75 10.49
C GLY A 364 14.14 -24.93 9.21
N VAL A 365 13.53 -23.74 9.27
CA VAL A 365 13.70 -22.74 8.20
C VAL A 365 15.13 -22.21 8.29
N SER A 366 15.88 -22.29 7.19
CA SER A 366 17.27 -21.80 7.13
C SER A 366 17.35 -20.27 7.15
N ALA A 367 18.51 -19.73 7.51
CA ALA A 367 18.78 -18.29 7.44
C ALA A 367 18.67 -17.75 6.00
N ALA A 368 19.02 -18.56 4.99
CA ALA A 368 18.87 -18.20 3.58
C ALA A 368 17.39 -18.11 3.18
N GLN A 369 16.56 -19.07 3.56
CA GLN A 369 15.10 -18.99 3.33
C GLN A 369 14.46 -17.81 4.05
N TRP A 370 14.94 -17.49 5.26
CA TRP A 370 14.52 -16.28 5.95
C TRP A 370 14.88 -15.00 5.18
N GLY A 371 16.12 -14.91 4.65
CA GLY A 371 16.54 -13.79 3.81
C GLY A 371 15.71 -13.65 2.54
N LEU A 372 15.40 -14.77 1.89
CA LEU A 372 14.51 -14.82 0.73
C LEU A 372 13.11 -14.26 1.05
N ILE A 373 12.49 -14.78 2.11
CA ILE A 373 11.13 -14.41 2.53
C ILE A 373 11.03 -12.95 3.00
N MET A 374 12.03 -12.47 3.76
CA MET A 374 12.00 -11.15 4.39
C MET A 374 12.58 -10.02 3.56
N ARG A 375 13.15 -10.33 2.38
CA ARG A 375 13.77 -9.32 1.53
C ARG A 375 13.57 -9.64 0.06
N GLU A 376 14.18 -10.70 -0.44
CA GLU A 376 14.32 -10.93 -1.89
C GLU A 376 12.95 -11.03 -2.57
N ASN A 377 12.02 -11.79 -2.00
CA ASN A 377 10.66 -11.92 -2.56
C ASN A 377 9.95 -10.57 -2.71
N VAL A 378 10.07 -9.69 -1.71
CA VAL A 378 9.42 -8.38 -1.70
C VAL A 378 10.13 -7.40 -2.63
N VAL A 379 11.47 -7.45 -2.69
CA VAL A 379 12.27 -6.66 -3.62
C VAL A 379 11.93 -7.03 -5.07
N ASP A 380 11.91 -8.31 -5.41
CA ASP A 380 11.57 -8.80 -6.75
C ASP A 380 10.11 -8.44 -7.13
N LEU A 381 9.22 -8.45 -6.15
CA LEU A 381 7.83 -8.05 -6.33
C LEU A 381 7.70 -6.55 -6.64
N LEU A 382 8.42 -5.69 -5.91
CA LEU A 382 8.32 -4.23 -6.00
C LEU A 382 9.25 -3.58 -7.04
N ALA A 383 10.26 -4.29 -7.55
CA ALA A 383 11.23 -3.78 -8.51
C ALA A 383 10.68 -3.78 -9.95
N TRP A 384 9.60 -3.03 -10.20
CA TRP A 384 8.93 -2.96 -11.50
C TRP A 384 9.11 -1.62 -12.22
N TYR A 385 9.34 -0.53 -11.48
CA TYR A 385 9.27 0.81 -12.05
C TYR A 385 10.51 1.14 -12.88
N VAL A 386 10.25 1.61 -14.10
CA VAL A 386 11.24 2.20 -15.01
C VAL A 386 10.82 3.65 -15.24
N PRO A 387 11.64 4.64 -14.85
CA PRO A 387 11.35 6.04 -15.13
C PRO A 387 11.18 6.24 -16.64
N PRO A 388 10.16 7.01 -17.09
CA PRO A 388 10.07 7.37 -18.50
C PRO A 388 11.34 8.12 -18.91
N GLU A 389 11.73 7.99 -20.18
CA GLU A 389 12.83 8.79 -20.73
C GLU A 389 12.56 10.26 -20.45
N ALA A 390 13.56 10.96 -19.91
CA ALA A 390 13.44 12.39 -19.70
C ALA A 390 13.06 13.03 -21.05
N PRO A 391 12.00 13.86 -21.11
CA PRO A 391 11.63 14.51 -22.35
C PRO A 391 12.89 15.20 -22.90
N PRO A 392 13.17 15.11 -24.21
CA PRO A 392 14.28 15.83 -24.78
C PRO A 392 14.10 17.29 -24.38
N ILE A 393 15.10 17.83 -23.67
CA ILE A 393 15.10 19.23 -23.25
C ILE A 393 14.68 20.04 -24.47
N PRO A 394 13.58 20.82 -24.41
CA PRO A 394 13.17 21.62 -25.55
C PRO A 394 14.40 22.41 -26.01
N LYS A 395 14.73 22.34 -27.29
CA LYS A 395 15.99 22.88 -27.87
C LYS A 395 16.27 24.35 -27.52
N ASN A 396 15.31 25.04 -26.94
CA ASN A 396 15.39 26.45 -26.59
C ASN A 396 16.00 26.71 -25.22
N TYR A 397 16.22 25.73 -24.33
CA TYR A 397 16.88 26.04 -23.05
C TYR A 397 18.38 26.33 -23.26
N LEU A 398 18.81 27.54 -22.91
CA LEU A 398 20.21 27.94 -22.91
C LEU A 398 20.83 27.67 -21.53
N GLN A 399 22.08 27.20 -21.51
CA GLN A 399 22.83 27.09 -20.26
C GLN A 399 23.43 28.45 -19.92
N CYS A 400 23.13 28.95 -18.72
CA CYS A 400 23.74 30.19 -18.23
C CYS A 400 25.25 29.98 -18.04
N SER A 401 26.08 30.76 -18.73
CA SER A 401 27.54 30.70 -18.65
C SER A 401 28.11 31.15 -17.29
N ILE A 402 27.28 31.66 -16.38
CA ILE A 402 27.69 32.17 -15.06
C ILE A 402 27.35 31.18 -13.94
N CYS A 403 26.13 30.63 -13.94
CA CYS A 403 25.65 29.75 -12.87
C CYS A 403 25.36 28.32 -13.31
N GLU A 404 25.65 27.99 -14.57
CA GLU A 404 25.46 26.68 -15.20
C GLU A 404 24.03 26.14 -15.21
N LYS A 405 23.04 26.93 -14.74
CA LYS A 405 21.61 26.59 -14.78
C LYS A 405 21.02 26.82 -16.17
N TYR A 406 20.13 25.93 -16.57
CA TYR A 406 19.36 26.06 -17.81
C TYR A 406 18.20 27.05 -17.63
N PHE A 407 17.96 27.89 -18.62
CA PHE A 407 16.83 28.83 -18.62
C PHE A 407 16.19 28.90 -20.01
N GLU A 408 14.90 29.20 -20.03
CA GLU A 408 14.15 29.43 -21.27
C GLU A 408 14.40 30.89 -21.72
N PRO A 409 14.96 31.13 -22.91
CA PRO A 409 15.13 32.46 -23.44
C PRO A 409 13.74 33.05 -23.69
N ILE A 410 13.51 34.24 -23.14
CA ILE A 410 12.32 35.02 -23.46
C ILE A 410 12.47 35.47 -24.92
N GLU A 411 11.70 34.86 -25.82
CA GLU A 411 11.53 35.36 -27.18
C GLU A 411 10.75 36.68 -27.09
N VAL A 412 11.49 37.79 -26.99
CA VAL A 412 10.90 39.11 -27.17
C VAL A 412 10.71 39.28 -28.66
N ASP A 413 9.45 39.18 -29.13
CA ASP A 413 9.06 39.60 -30.47
C ASP A 413 9.56 41.04 -30.67
N THR A 414 10.64 41.18 -31.44
CA THR A 414 11.21 42.48 -31.74
C THR A 414 10.27 43.19 -32.71
N PRO A 415 9.72 44.38 -32.39
CA PRO A 415 8.87 45.08 -33.32
C PRO A 415 9.70 45.48 -34.54
N ARG A 416 9.22 45.12 -35.74
CA ARG A 416 9.82 45.51 -37.03
C ARG A 416 10.04 47.02 -37.04
N LEU A 417 11.29 47.44 -37.23
CA LEU A 417 11.65 48.83 -37.48
C LEU A 417 11.00 49.26 -38.81
N ASN A 418 10.00 50.13 -38.76
CA ASN A 418 9.46 50.76 -39.96
C ASN A 418 10.38 51.90 -40.38
N TYR A 419 10.99 51.75 -41.55
CA TYR A 419 11.77 52.78 -42.21
C TYR A 419 10.83 53.67 -43.04
N ASP A 420 10.84 54.99 -42.79
CA ASP A 420 10.07 55.96 -43.59
C ASP A 420 10.98 56.57 -44.66
N GLU A 421 10.77 56.15 -45.91
CA GLU A 421 11.56 56.58 -47.07
C GLU A 421 11.42 58.08 -47.38
N ASN A 422 10.35 58.74 -46.94
CA ASN A 422 10.12 60.16 -47.27
C ASN A 422 10.83 61.13 -46.33
N THR A 423 11.21 60.71 -45.11
CA THR A 423 11.86 61.58 -44.12
C THR A 423 13.30 61.18 -43.78
N ASN A 424 13.77 60.04 -44.32
CA ASN A 424 15.10 59.48 -44.12
C ASN A 424 15.48 59.41 -42.62
N LYS A 425 14.51 59.01 -41.78
CA LYS A 425 14.68 58.87 -40.31
C LYS A 425 14.14 57.52 -39.84
N ILE A 426 14.88 56.88 -38.93
CA ILE A 426 14.43 55.69 -38.20
C ILE A 426 13.51 56.17 -37.07
N MET A 427 12.24 55.76 -37.11
CA MET A 427 11.28 56.04 -36.04
C MET A 427 11.40 54.99 -34.93
N TYR A 428 11.95 55.39 -33.78
CA TYR A 428 11.93 54.56 -32.58
C TYR A 428 10.54 54.61 -31.93
N PRO A 429 9.92 53.47 -31.57
CA PRO A 429 8.70 53.50 -30.77
C PRO A 429 8.99 54.11 -29.39
N SER A 430 8.12 55.02 -28.93
CA SER A 430 8.20 55.57 -27.58
C SER A 430 7.93 54.48 -26.54
N TRP A 431 8.91 54.22 -25.68
CA TRP A 431 8.77 53.29 -24.56
C TRP A 431 7.98 53.94 -23.43
N THR A 432 6.72 53.54 -23.25
CA THR A 432 6.03 53.70 -21.96
C THR A 432 6.37 52.50 -21.08
N HIS A 433 7.26 52.68 -20.11
CA HIS A 433 7.48 51.71 -19.04
C HIS A 433 6.19 51.49 -18.24
N LYS A 434 5.63 50.28 -18.30
CA LYS A 434 4.84 49.73 -17.20
C LYS A 434 5.69 48.66 -16.50
N PRO A 435 6.00 48.80 -15.21
CA PRO A 435 6.71 47.79 -14.45
C PRO A 435 5.69 46.80 -13.88
N ASP A 436 5.70 45.55 -14.33
CA ASP A 436 5.13 44.45 -13.55
C ASP A 436 5.81 43.13 -13.94
N VAL A 437 7.00 42.93 -13.36
CA VAL A 437 7.57 41.59 -13.18
C VAL A 437 7.92 41.47 -11.70
N LYS A 438 6.97 40.96 -10.91
CA LYS A 438 7.30 40.34 -9.64
C LYS A 438 7.97 39.01 -9.94
N ALA A 439 9.29 39.00 -9.78
CA ALA A 439 10.07 37.79 -9.60
C ALA A 439 9.44 36.96 -8.47
N LYS A 440 8.94 35.77 -8.78
CA LYS A 440 8.81 34.70 -7.78
C LYS A 440 10.17 34.03 -7.71
N GLN A 441 10.91 34.35 -6.64
CA GLN A 441 12.07 33.57 -6.21
C GLN A 441 11.60 32.20 -5.72
N ASN A 442 12.43 31.21 -6.02
CA ASN A 442 12.32 29.79 -5.69
C ASN A 442 11.96 29.49 -4.24
#